data_AF-A0A7S0WRC1-F1
#
_entry.id   AF-A0A7S0WRC1-F1
#
_cell.length_a   1.000
_cell.length_b   1.000
_cell.length_c   1.000
_cell.angle_alpha   90.00
_cell.angle_beta   90.00
_cell.angle_gamma   90.00
#
_symmetry.space_group_name_H-M   'P 1'
#
loop_
_entity.id
_entity.type
_entity.pdbx_description
1 polymer ?
#
loop_
_entity_poly.entity_id
_entity_poly.type
_entity_poly.pdbx_seq_one_letter_code
_entity_poly.pdbx_strand_id
1 'polypeptide(L)'
;SEEEEHAALLKIIHAFRDYQVDAGWEVSRWEYHFSRLPDRHKQLLASQHEKFRKAREAIHVNHFFIQSMLAAFDPHGALQPRPPRPGQQPPRVVPGDVEKVRYVLKNLARDWSA
;
A
#
# COMPACT_ATOMS: atom_id res chain seq x y z
N SER A 1 -15.23 23.01 0.22
CA SER A 1 -15.96 23.14 -1.05
C SER A 1 -16.18 21.75 -1.63
N GLU A 2 -17.27 21.48 -2.37
CA GLU A 2 -17.51 20.17 -3.01
C GLU A 2 -16.34 19.72 -3.89
N GLU A 3 -15.66 20.68 -4.54
CA GLU A 3 -14.47 20.40 -5.36
C GLU A 3 -13.27 19.90 -4.51
N GLU A 4 -13.10 20.44 -3.30
CA GLU A 4 -12.04 20.02 -2.38
C GLU A 4 -12.30 18.62 -1.82
N GLU A 5 -13.57 18.31 -1.53
CA GLU A 5 -14.00 16.99 -1.06
C GLU A 5 -13.79 15.93 -2.15
N HIS A 6 -14.19 16.23 -3.39
CA HIS A 6 -13.94 15.35 -4.52
C HIS A 6 -12.43 15.13 -4.77
N ALA A 7 -11.62 16.19 -4.70
CA ALA A 7 -10.17 16.09 -4.83
C ALA A 7 -9.54 15.27 -3.68
N ALA A 8 -10.02 15.42 -2.45
CA ALA A 8 -9.57 14.64 -1.31
C ALA A 8 -9.92 13.15 -1.45
N LEU A 9 -11.13 12.84 -1.92
CA LEU A 9 -11.56 11.47 -2.20
C LEU A 9 -10.67 10.79 -3.25
N LEU A 10 -10.37 11.48 -4.36
CA LEU A 10 -9.49 10.94 -5.40
C LEU A 10 -8.07 10.65 -4.87
N LYS A 11 -7.54 11.50 -3.98
CA LYS A 11 -6.23 11.25 -3.35
C LYS A 11 -6.24 9.98 -2.51
N ILE A 12 -7.31 9.76 -1.74
CA ILE A 12 -7.46 8.56 -0.91
C ILE A 12 -7.58 7.32 -1.77
N ILE A 13 -8.42 7.34 -2.82
CA ILE A 13 -8.57 6.23 -3.77
C ILE A 13 -7.24 5.89 -4.44
N HIS A 14 -6.48 6.91 -4.85
CA HIS A 14 -5.16 6.72 -5.42
C HIS A 14 -4.19 6.08 -4.41
N ALA A 15 -4.20 6.52 -3.14
CA ALA A 15 -3.39 5.92 -2.08
C ALA A 15 -3.72 4.44 -1.86
N PHE A 16 -5.00 4.07 -1.88
CA PHE A 16 -5.41 2.67 -1.79
C PHE A 16 -4.91 1.83 -2.97
N ARG A 17 -4.97 2.37 -4.19
CA ARG A 17 -4.47 1.67 -5.39
C ARG A 17 -2.95 1.47 -5.34
N ASP A 18 -2.22 2.45 -4.83
CA ASP A 18 -0.76 2.41 -4.71
C ASP A 18 -0.24 1.57 -3.52
N TYR A 19 -1.13 1.09 -2.65
CA TYR A 19 -0.76 0.33 -1.44
C TYR A 19 0.27 -0.78 -1.70
N GLN A 20 0.08 -1.58 -2.76
CA GLN A 20 0.95 -2.71 -3.05
C GLN A 20 2.37 -2.24 -3.42
N VAL A 21 2.47 -1.16 -4.18
CA VAL A 21 3.76 -0.58 -4.60
C VAL A 21 4.50 -0.06 -3.37
N ASP A 22 3.83 0.72 -2.53
CA ASP A 22 4.44 1.28 -1.32
C ASP A 22 4.85 0.19 -0.31
N ALA A 23 3.93 -0.71 0.04
CA ALA A 23 4.21 -1.77 0.99
C ALA A 23 5.29 -2.74 0.46
N GLY A 24 5.29 -3.00 -0.85
CA GLY A 24 6.32 -3.80 -1.52
C GLY A 24 7.69 -3.14 -1.51
N TRP A 25 7.76 -1.82 -1.65
CA TRP A 25 9.00 -1.06 -1.53
C TRP A 25 9.61 -1.18 -0.13
N GLU A 26 8.78 -1.11 0.91
CA GLU A 26 9.23 -1.25 2.30
C GLU A 26 9.87 -2.62 2.56
N VAL A 27 9.24 -3.71 2.07
CA VAL A 27 9.82 -5.06 2.18
C VAL A 27 11.10 -5.19 1.37
N SER A 28 11.15 -4.63 0.16
CA SER A 28 12.35 -4.63 -0.68
C SER A 28 13.51 -3.87 0.00
N ARG A 29 13.20 -2.79 0.72
CA ARG A 29 14.17 -2.07 1.55
C ARG A 29 14.69 -2.94 2.68
N TRP A 30 13.83 -3.71 3.36
CA TRP A 30 14.27 -4.63 4.42
C TRP A 30 15.18 -5.74 3.87
N GLU A 31 14.81 -6.34 2.74
CA GLU A 31 15.62 -7.35 2.04
C GLU A 31 17.00 -6.79 1.65
N TYR A 32 17.03 -5.56 1.11
CA TYR A 32 18.27 -4.87 0.77
C TYR A 32 19.17 -4.68 1.99
N HIS A 33 18.65 -4.14 3.10
CA HIS A 33 19.44 -3.95 4.32
C HIS A 33 19.93 -5.28 4.90
N PHE A 34 19.09 -6.32 4.88
CA PHE A 34 19.47 -7.66 5.31
C PHE A 34 20.60 -8.25 4.45
N SER A 35 20.54 -8.07 3.13
CA SER A 35 21.57 -8.57 2.21
C SER A 35 22.96 -7.99 2.48
N ARG A 36 23.02 -6.77 3.01
CA ARG A 36 24.27 -6.05 3.36
C ARG A 36 24.86 -6.45 4.71
N LEU A 37 24.16 -7.25 5.51
CA LEU A 37 24.69 -7.73 6.78
C LEU A 37 25.80 -8.77 6.58
N PRO A 38 26.82 -8.81 7.47
CA PRO A 38 27.77 -9.91 7.51
C PRO A 38 27.08 -11.25 7.77
N ASP A 39 27.62 -12.35 7.24
CA ASP A 39 27.00 -13.68 7.34
C ASP A 39 26.77 -14.13 8.78
N ARG A 40 27.69 -13.79 9.70
CA ARG A 40 27.51 -14.03 11.15
C ARG A 40 26.22 -13.41 11.71
N HIS A 41 25.82 -12.23 11.23
CA HIS A 41 24.60 -11.56 11.69
C HIS A 41 23.36 -12.11 10.96
N LYS A 42 23.50 -12.52 9.70
CA LYS A 42 22.42 -13.18 8.95
C LYS A 42 22.04 -14.53 9.59
N GLN A 43 23.02 -15.28 10.08
CA GLN A 43 22.79 -16.56 10.76
C GLN A 43 21.96 -16.42 12.04
N LEU A 44 22.17 -15.33 12.82
CA LEU A 44 21.33 -15.01 13.98
C LEU A 44 19.88 -14.68 13.61
N LEU A 45 19.65 -14.35 12.35
CA LEU A 45 18.36 -13.94 11.79
C LEU A 45 17.89 -14.95 10.72
N ALA A 46 18.14 -16.25 10.93
CA ALA A 46 17.81 -17.29 9.96
C ALA A 46 16.32 -17.30 9.53
N SER A 47 15.40 -16.90 10.41
CA SER A 47 13.95 -16.80 10.12
C SER A 47 13.54 -15.54 9.36
N GLN A 48 14.48 -14.66 9.00
CA GLN A 48 14.17 -13.37 8.39
C GLN A 48 13.61 -13.51 6.96
N HIS A 49 14.12 -14.47 6.18
CA HIS A 49 13.59 -14.77 4.84
C HIS A 49 12.11 -15.17 4.89
N GLU A 50 11.73 -15.96 5.90
CA GLU A 50 10.35 -16.38 6.10
C GLU A 50 9.45 -15.19 6.48
N LYS A 51 9.97 -14.24 7.28
CA LYS A 51 9.25 -12.98 7.56
C LYS A 51 9.03 -12.16 6.29
N PHE A 52 10.03 -12.06 5.40
CA PHE A 52 9.88 -11.36 4.12
C PHE A 52 8.84 -12.03 3.22
N ARG A 53 8.87 -13.36 3.12
CA ARG A 53 7.87 -14.15 2.37
C ARG A 53 6.45 -13.88 2.89
N LYS A 54 6.24 -14.05 4.20
CA LYS A 54 4.94 -13.79 4.84
C LYS A 54 4.47 -12.34 4.66
N ALA A 55 5.38 -11.37 4.73
CA ALA A 55 5.05 -9.96 4.49
C ALA A 55 4.58 -9.74 3.05
N ARG A 56 5.25 -10.30 2.05
CA ARG A 56 4.82 -10.21 0.64
C ARG A 56 3.47 -10.89 0.40
N GLU A 57 3.22 -12.03 1.03
CA GLU A 57 1.91 -12.70 0.97
C GLU A 57 0.80 -11.85 1.60
N ALA A 58 1.04 -11.29 2.79
CA ALA A 58 0.09 -10.39 3.44
C ALA A 58 -0.19 -9.14 2.60
N ILE A 59 0.83 -8.57 1.95
CA ILE A 59 0.66 -7.44 1.02
C ILE A 59 -0.27 -7.83 -0.13
N HIS A 60 -0.09 -9.02 -0.70
CA HIS A 60 -0.93 -9.50 -1.79
C HIS A 60 -2.39 -9.67 -1.36
N VAL A 61 -2.64 -10.32 -0.22
CA VAL A 61 -3.98 -10.51 0.34
C VAL A 61 -4.63 -9.17 0.65
N ASN A 62 -3.90 -8.25 1.30
CA ASN A 62 -4.40 -6.92 1.63
C ASN A 62 -4.70 -6.10 0.37
N HIS A 63 -3.84 -6.17 -0.65
CA HIS A 63 -4.08 -5.48 -1.92
C HIS A 63 -5.34 -6.03 -2.61
N PHE A 64 -5.51 -7.35 -2.67
CA PHE A 64 -6.71 -7.97 -3.22
C PHE A 64 -7.98 -7.51 -2.48
N PHE A 65 -7.94 -7.48 -1.14
CA PHE A 65 -9.02 -6.95 -0.33
C PHE A 65 -9.33 -5.49 -0.67
N ILE A 66 -8.31 -4.63 -0.71
CA ILE A 66 -8.46 -3.20 -1.05
C ILE A 66 -9.06 -3.02 -2.44
N GLN A 67 -8.60 -3.77 -3.45
CA GLN A 67 -9.17 -3.70 -4.80
C GLN A 67 -10.63 -4.14 -4.83
N SER A 68 -10.98 -5.20 -4.09
CA SER A 68 -12.36 -5.68 -3.98
C SER A 68 -13.27 -4.64 -3.31
N MET A 69 -12.79 -4.01 -2.24
CA MET A 69 -13.49 -2.94 -1.55
C MET A 69 -13.70 -1.71 -2.46
N LEU A 70 -12.66 -1.30 -3.21
CA LEU A 70 -12.77 -0.21 -4.18
C LEU A 70 -13.74 -0.53 -5.31
N ALA A 71 -13.74 -1.76 -5.82
CA ALA A 71 -14.67 -2.20 -6.86
C ALA A 71 -16.13 -2.22 -6.38
N ALA A 72 -16.37 -2.55 -5.10
CA ALA A 72 -17.71 -2.46 -4.51
C ALA A 72 -18.16 -1.00 -4.32
N PHE A 73 -17.23 -0.09 -4.02
CA PHE A 73 -17.50 1.33 -3.81
C PHE A 73 -17.72 2.10 -5.13
N ASP A 74 -16.90 1.83 -6.15
CA ASP A 74 -16.97 2.45 -7.48
C ASP A 74 -16.94 1.37 -8.58
N PRO A 75 -18.06 0.66 -8.81
CA PRO A 75 -18.12 -0.47 -9.74
C PRO A 75 -17.83 -0.09 -11.20
N HIS A 76 -18.07 1.16 -11.55
CA HIS A 76 -17.89 1.69 -12.91
C HIS A 76 -16.55 2.40 -13.10
N GLY A 77 -15.72 2.52 -12.06
CA GLY A 77 -14.43 3.20 -12.14
C GLY A 77 -14.57 4.68 -12.49
N ALA A 78 -15.67 5.33 -12.10
CA ALA A 78 -15.92 6.74 -12.36
C ALA A 78 -14.92 7.64 -11.60
N LEU A 79 -14.41 7.16 -10.47
CA LEU A 79 -13.43 7.84 -9.61
C LEU A 79 -12.00 7.44 -9.97
N GLN A 80 -11.69 7.51 -11.27
CA GLN A 80 -10.31 7.38 -11.74
C GLN A 80 -9.62 8.74 -11.84
N PRO A 81 -8.35 8.84 -11.43
CA PRO A 81 -7.56 10.02 -11.71
C PRO A 81 -7.56 10.23 -13.23
N ARG A 82 -7.75 11.48 -13.65
CA ARG A 82 -7.57 11.83 -15.06
C ARG A 82 -6.15 11.43 -15.48
N PRO A 83 -5.97 10.76 -16.64
CA PRO A 83 -4.64 10.41 -17.10
C PRO A 83 -3.76 11.66 -17.18
N PRO A 84 -2.49 11.57 -16.76
CA PRO A 84 -1.57 12.71 -16.81
C PRO A 84 -1.44 13.19 -18.25
N ARG A 85 -1.43 14.51 -18.45
CA ARG A 85 -1.17 15.08 -19.77
C ARG A 85 0.27 14.73 -20.19
N PRO A 86 0.58 14.64 -21.50
CA PRO A 86 1.96 14.44 -21.96
C PRO A 86 2.88 15.48 -21.32
N GLY A 87 3.91 15.04 -20.60
CA GLY A 87 4.85 15.91 -19.87
C GLY A 87 4.50 16.22 -18.40
N GLN A 88 3.33 15.80 -17.90
CA GLN A 88 3.03 15.85 -16.47
C GLN A 88 3.44 14.54 -15.79
N GLN A 89 4.16 14.67 -14.66
CA GLN A 89 4.41 13.53 -13.79
C GLN A 89 3.07 13.06 -13.16
N PRO A 90 2.86 11.75 -13.04
CA PRO A 90 1.71 11.24 -12.30
C PRO A 90 1.73 11.79 -10.86
N PRO A 91 0.57 12.12 -10.29
CA PRO A 91 0.50 12.58 -8.91
C PRO A 91 1.08 11.49 -8.00
N ARG A 92 2.20 11.77 -7.33
CA ARG A 92 2.73 10.88 -6.30
C ARG A 92 1.85 10.95 -5.07
N VAL A 93 1.49 9.78 -4.52
CA VAL A 93 0.86 9.71 -3.21
C VAL A 93 1.82 10.28 -2.18
N VAL A 94 1.34 11.22 -1.37
CA VAL A 94 2.13 11.78 -0.28
C VAL A 94 2.27 10.75 0.84
N PRO A 95 3.41 10.66 1.56
CA PRO A 95 3.61 9.66 2.60
C PRO A 95 2.52 9.62 3.67
N GLY A 96 1.93 10.77 4.01
CA GLY A 96 0.84 10.84 4.98
C GLY A 96 -0.44 10.11 4.54
N ASP A 97 -0.72 10.03 3.24
CA ASP A 97 -1.91 9.31 2.74
C ASP A 97 -1.68 7.79 2.72
N VAL A 98 -0.44 7.35 2.49
CA VAL A 98 -0.04 5.94 2.64
C VAL A 98 -0.27 5.45 4.06
N GLU A 99 0.12 6.26 5.06
CA GLU A 99 -0.07 5.88 6.47
C GLU A 99 -1.56 5.70 6.81
N LYS A 100 -2.43 6.54 6.26
CA LYS A 100 -3.89 6.40 6.44
C LYS A 100 -4.41 5.06 5.93
N VAL A 101 -3.93 4.59 4.77
CA VAL A 101 -4.31 3.27 4.24
C VAL A 101 -3.92 2.15 5.22
N ARG A 102 -2.73 2.23 5.81
CA ARG A 102 -2.28 1.27 6.85
C ARG A 102 -3.14 1.34 8.10
N TYR A 103 -3.58 2.53 8.51
CA TYR A 103 -4.53 2.70 9.62
C TYR A 103 -5.91 2.11 9.31
N VAL A 104 -6.40 2.24 8.08
CA VAL A 104 -7.69 1.63 7.69
C VAL A 104 -7.65 0.12 7.84
N LEU A 105 -6.57 -0.54 7.40
CA LEU A 105 -6.40 -1.99 7.58
C LEU A 105 -6.38 -2.38 9.07
N LYS A 106 -5.71 -1.58 9.93
CA LYS A 106 -5.70 -1.80 11.38
C LYS A 106 -7.07 -1.61 12.01
N ASN A 107 -7.81 -0.56 11.62
CA ASN A 107 -9.15 -0.30 12.13
C ASN A 107 -10.11 -1.42 11.71
N LEU A 108 -10.04 -1.87 10.47
CA LEU A 108 -10.84 -3.00 10.00
C LEU A 108 -10.58 -4.25 10.85
N ALA A 109 -9.31 -4.60 11.07
CA ALA A 109 -8.97 -5.72 11.93
C ALA A 109 -9.50 -5.52 13.36
N ARG A 110 -9.30 -4.33 13.95
CA ARG A 110 -9.80 -4.05 15.31
C ARG A 110 -11.32 -4.17 15.43
N ASP A 111 -12.05 -3.62 14.47
CA ASP A 111 -13.50 -3.45 14.57
C ASP A 111 -14.27 -4.68 14.05
N TRP A 112 -13.62 -5.55 13.26
CA TRP A 112 -14.26 -6.68 12.57
C TRP A 112 -13.51 -8.02 12.70
N SER A 113 -12.47 -8.11 13.52
CA SER A 113 -11.93 -9.43 13.93
C SER A 113 -12.65 -9.93 15.19
N ALA A 114 -12.87 -11.25 15.23
CA ALA A 114 -13.58 -11.96 16.30
C ALA A 114 -12.74 -12.11 17.58
#